data_AF-A0A6P0LJR2-F1
#
_entry.id   AF-A0A6P0LJR2-F1
#
_cell.length_a   1.000
_cell.length_b   1.000
_cell.length_c   1.000
_cell.angle_alpha   90.00
_cell.angle_beta   90.00
_cell.angle_gamma   90.00
#
_symmetry.space_group_name_H-M   'P 1'
#
loop_
_entity.id
_entity.type
_entity.pdbx_description
1 polymer ?
#
loop_
_entity_poly.entity_id
_entity_poly.type
_entity_poly.pdbx_seq_one_letter_code
_entity_poly.pdbx_strand_id
1 'polypeptide(L)'
;EGKQLALLRGHQSSVYSVSFSPDGKRLATASDDNTVRLWAVEDLGEMLARGCKLLEDYFVENFEALESLTTCQDSVDKVAVAPGLVKQGETLAKEGDIEGAIAKFEKAKEWNPELELQPEIKAKQLAAPTKIKQGEELAIQGKLTKALSLYKKAQQLDPNLEISAYNWNEICWFGSLHGYAADVMNACEKAVAKAPEDGDILDSRGLARALTRDTAGAISDFQAFVDWIDDDELKAQRQKWIDELRAAKNPFTEEVLKSLLEE
;
A
#
# COMPACT_ATOMS: atom_id res chain seq x y z
N GLU A 1 -37.77 24.73 33.01
CA GLU A 1 -37.25 24.48 34.37
C GLU A 1 -36.15 23.42 34.28
N GLY A 2 -35.05 23.59 35.03
CA GLY A 2 -33.98 22.58 35.09
C GLY A 2 -34.20 21.62 36.27
N LYS A 3 -34.16 20.31 36.03
CA LYS A 3 -34.27 19.28 37.08
C LYS A 3 -32.88 18.76 37.44
N GLN A 4 -32.42 19.02 38.67
CA GLN A 4 -31.19 18.42 39.17
C GLN A 4 -31.34 16.88 39.20
N LEU A 5 -30.49 16.18 38.44
CA LEU A 5 -30.54 14.73 38.33
C LEU A 5 -29.86 14.02 39.52
N ALA A 6 -28.76 14.58 40.01
CA ALA A 6 -28.03 14.09 41.19
C ALA A 6 -27.14 15.18 41.79
N LEU A 7 -26.87 15.09 43.10
CA LEU A 7 -25.82 15.86 43.78
C LEU A 7 -24.79 14.88 44.33
N LEU A 8 -23.63 14.78 43.67
CA LEU A 8 -22.56 13.88 44.08
C LEU A 8 -21.82 14.48 45.29
N ARG A 9 -21.94 13.84 46.46
CA ARG A 9 -21.27 14.28 47.70
C ARG A 9 -19.94 13.55 47.89
N GLY A 10 -18.88 14.10 47.30
CA GLY A 10 -17.50 13.62 47.42
C GLY A 10 -16.64 14.46 48.36
N HIS A 11 -15.32 14.38 48.17
CA HIS A 11 -14.37 15.34 48.74
C HIS A 11 -14.74 16.78 48.36
N GLN A 12 -14.47 17.74 49.23
CA GLN A 12 -14.84 19.15 49.06
C GLN A 12 -13.69 20.04 48.55
N SER A 13 -12.51 19.45 48.36
CA SER A 13 -11.34 20.07 47.75
C SER A 13 -10.61 19.02 46.90
N SER A 14 -9.49 19.40 46.28
CA SER A 14 -8.69 18.56 45.39
C SER A 14 -8.28 17.24 46.06
N VAL A 15 -8.50 16.13 45.35
CA VAL A 15 -7.98 14.82 45.73
C VAL A 15 -6.56 14.69 45.18
N TYR A 16 -5.58 14.43 46.06
CA TYR A 16 -4.17 14.34 45.67
C TYR A 16 -3.65 12.90 45.58
N SER A 17 -4.33 11.97 46.22
CA SER A 17 -3.89 10.57 46.24
C SER A 17 -5.07 9.62 46.26
N VAL A 18 -4.88 8.51 45.56
CA VAL A 18 -5.81 7.38 45.48
C VAL A 18 -5.00 6.09 45.58
N SER A 19 -5.42 5.16 46.43
CA SER A 19 -4.77 3.85 46.59
C SER A 19 -5.80 2.76 46.80
N PHE A 20 -5.70 1.69 46.02
CA PHE A 20 -6.46 0.47 46.29
C PHE A 20 -5.81 -0.34 47.42
N SER A 21 -6.62 -1.06 48.19
CA SER A 21 -6.11 -2.11 49.05
C SER A 21 -5.56 -3.27 48.21
N PRO A 22 -4.58 -4.05 48.72
CA PRO A 22 -3.99 -5.16 47.95
C PRO A 22 -5.01 -6.22 47.52
N ASP A 23 -6.13 -6.36 48.23
CA ASP A 23 -7.22 -7.29 47.92
C ASP A 23 -8.27 -6.71 46.95
N GLY A 24 -8.12 -5.45 46.52
CA GLY A 24 -9.04 -4.77 45.59
C GLY A 24 -10.42 -4.41 46.15
N LYS A 25 -10.69 -4.67 47.44
CA LYS A 25 -12.01 -4.49 48.06
C LYS A 25 -12.23 -3.10 48.64
N ARG A 26 -11.18 -2.29 48.74
CA ARG A 26 -11.23 -0.94 49.30
C ARG A 26 -10.41 0.04 48.49
N LEU A 27 -10.89 1.28 48.43
CA LEU A 27 -10.19 2.42 47.86
C LEU A 27 -10.01 3.48 48.94
N ALA A 28 -8.79 3.97 49.15
CA ALA A 28 -8.53 5.12 50.00
C ALA A 28 -8.25 6.36 49.14
N THR A 29 -8.90 7.48 49.45
CA THR A 29 -8.66 8.77 48.81
C THR A 29 -8.24 9.81 49.85
N ALA A 30 -7.22 10.62 49.55
CA ALA A 30 -6.75 11.70 50.40
C ALA A 30 -6.91 13.05 49.69
N SER A 31 -7.43 14.04 50.42
CA SER A 31 -7.84 15.33 49.86
C SER A 31 -7.37 16.51 50.71
N ASP A 32 -7.26 17.66 50.06
CA ASP A 32 -7.03 18.96 50.67
C ASP A 32 -8.17 19.42 51.59
N ASP A 33 -9.32 18.74 51.57
CA ASP A 33 -10.41 18.99 52.52
C ASP A 33 -10.11 18.50 53.96
N ASN A 34 -8.85 18.16 54.24
CA ASN A 34 -8.33 17.60 55.48
C ASN A 34 -8.96 16.24 55.85
N THR A 35 -9.52 15.50 54.89
CA THR A 35 -10.07 14.17 55.13
C THR A 35 -9.41 13.09 54.25
N VAL A 36 -9.35 11.89 54.81
CA VAL A 36 -9.15 10.64 54.07
C VAL A 36 -10.47 9.91 54.06
N ARG A 37 -10.89 9.43 52.88
CA ARG A 37 -12.10 8.61 52.74
C ARG A 37 -11.75 7.21 52.32
N LEU A 38 -12.44 6.24 52.91
CA LEU A 38 -12.32 4.83 52.57
C LEU A 38 -13.64 4.39 51.93
N TRP A 39 -13.55 3.85 50.73
CA TRP A 39 -14.67 3.38 49.94
C TRP A 39 -14.62 1.86 49.86
N ALA A 40 -15.79 1.22 49.98
CA ALA A 40 -15.92 -0.18 49.60
C ALA A 40 -15.96 -0.27 48.08
N VAL A 41 -15.17 -1.18 47.53
CA VAL A 41 -15.21 -1.56 46.11
C VAL A 41 -15.95 -2.88 46.07
N GLU A 42 -17.22 -2.81 45.68
CA GLU A 42 -18.11 -3.98 45.66
C GLU A 42 -17.68 -4.97 44.58
N ASP A 43 -17.35 -4.45 43.39
CA ASP A 43 -16.81 -5.22 42.28
C ASP A 43 -15.83 -4.36 41.45
N LEU A 44 -14.54 -4.68 41.53
CA LEU A 44 -13.51 -4.00 40.75
C LEU A 44 -13.68 -4.24 39.24
N GLY A 45 -14.14 -5.44 38.84
CA GLY A 45 -14.42 -5.77 37.45
C GLY A 45 -15.54 -4.90 36.88
N GLU A 46 -16.60 -4.68 37.64
CA GLU A 46 -17.70 -3.78 37.21
C GLU A 46 -17.22 -2.33 37.10
N MET A 47 -16.41 -1.84 38.04
CA MET A 47 -15.84 -0.50 37.97
C MET A 47 -14.95 -0.32 36.73
N LEU A 48 -14.11 -1.32 36.44
CA LEU A 48 -13.26 -1.33 35.24
C LEU A 48 -14.11 -1.36 33.98
N ALA A 49 -15.15 -2.20 33.91
CA ALA A 49 -16.06 -2.26 32.76
C ALA A 49 -16.74 -0.91 32.49
N ARG A 50 -17.20 -0.21 33.55
CA ARG A 50 -17.76 1.15 33.42
C ARG A 50 -16.71 2.15 32.93
N GLY A 51 -15.47 2.07 33.44
CA GLY A 51 -14.36 2.90 32.96
C GLY A 51 -14.05 2.67 31.48
N CYS A 52 -13.98 1.41 31.06
CA CYS A 52 -13.80 1.04 29.65
C CYS A 52 -14.94 1.55 28.78
N LYS A 53 -16.20 1.46 29.25
CA LYS A 53 -17.36 1.99 28.53
C LYS A 53 -17.32 3.51 28.35
N LEU A 54 -16.79 4.25 29.32
CA LEU A 54 -16.58 5.71 29.19
C LEU A 54 -15.52 6.07 28.13
N LEU A 55 -14.62 5.14 27.81
CA LEU A 55 -13.59 5.30 26.78
C LEU A 55 -13.99 4.71 25.42
N GLU A 56 -15.23 4.26 25.26
CA GLU A 56 -15.68 3.57 24.05
C GLU A 56 -15.43 4.40 22.77
N ASP A 57 -15.85 5.66 22.77
CA ASP A 57 -15.62 6.57 21.63
C ASP A 57 -14.13 6.83 21.38
N TYR A 58 -13.32 6.86 22.44
CA TYR A 58 -11.87 7.04 22.33
C TYR A 58 -11.21 5.86 21.60
N PHE A 59 -11.69 4.63 21.84
CA PHE A 59 -11.15 3.43 21.21
C PHE A 59 -11.44 3.32 19.72
N VAL A 60 -12.47 4.00 19.20
CA VAL A 60 -12.77 4.01 17.76
C VAL A 60 -11.61 4.62 16.96
N GLU A 61 -11.05 5.73 17.45
CA GLU A 61 -9.92 6.44 16.80
C GLU A 61 -8.55 5.95 17.30
N ASN A 62 -8.51 5.23 18.44
CA ASN A 62 -7.28 4.75 19.08
C ASN A 62 -7.40 3.24 19.36
N PHE A 63 -7.70 2.48 18.31
CA PHE A 63 -8.02 1.06 18.43
C PHE A 63 -6.87 0.22 18.99
N GLU A 64 -5.62 0.64 18.79
CA GLU A 64 -4.44 -0.02 19.36
C GLU A 64 -4.46 0.02 20.90
N ALA A 65 -5.06 1.06 21.49
CA ALA A 65 -5.26 1.13 22.92
C ALA A 65 -6.21 0.02 23.40
N LEU A 66 -7.28 -0.24 22.65
CA LEU A 66 -8.21 -1.35 22.97
C LEU A 66 -7.56 -2.72 22.73
N GLU A 67 -6.74 -2.86 21.69
CA GLU A 67 -5.95 -4.08 21.47
C GLU A 67 -5.04 -4.38 22.67
N SER A 68 -4.41 -3.35 23.25
CA SER A 68 -3.53 -3.47 24.41
C SER A 68 -4.29 -3.71 25.74
N LEU A 69 -5.51 -3.20 25.85
CA LEU A 69 -6.34 -3.27 27.07
C LEU A 69 -7.36 -4.40 26.96
N THR A 70 -6.90 -5.65 27.09
CA THR A 70 -7.75 -6.85 27.00
C THR A 70 -8.94 -6.83 27.96
N THR A 71 -8.77 -6.25 29.16
CA THR A 71 -9.84 -6.08 30.15
C THR A 71 -11.01 -5.23 29.64
N CYS A 72 -10.77 -4.33 28.68
CA CYS A 72 -11.81 -3.47 28.12
C CYS A 72 -12.55 -4.10 26.94
N GLN A 73 -11.98 -5.13 26.30
CA GLN A 73 -12.52 -5.69 25.04
C GLN A 73 -13.91 -6.30 25.20
N ASP A 74 -14.27 -6.78 26.38
CA ASP A 74 -15.60 -7.34 26.65
C ASP A 74 -16.61 -6.28 27.12
N SER A 75 -16.16 -5.05 27.37
CA SER A 75 -16.97 -3.97 27.94
C SER A 75 -17.33 -2.87 26.93
N VAL A 76 -16.83 -2.96 25.70
CA VAL A 76 -17.01 -1.95 24.65
C VAL A 76 -17.52 -2.57 23.36
N ASP A 77 -18.13 -1.75 22.52
CA ASP A 77 -18.56 -2.15 21.18
C ASP A 77 -17.36 -2.32 20.24
N LYS A 78 -16.86 -3.55 20.17
CA LYS A 78 -15.77 -3.94 19.25
C LYS A 78 -16.13 -3.75 17.78
N VAL A 79 -17.42 -3.76 17.42
CA VAL A 79 -17.87 -3.58 16.04
C VAL A 79 -17.53 -2.18 15.55
N ALA A 80 -17.72 -1.16 16.39
CA ALA A 80 -17.38 0.23 16.08
C ALA A 80 -15.87 0.45 15.88
N VAL A 81 -15.03 -0.40 16.49
CA VAL A 81 -13.56 -0.27 16.45
C VAL A 81 -12.94 -1.07 15.30
N ALA A 82 -13.58 -2.15 14.85
CA ALA A 82 -13.10 -3.02 13.77
C ALA A 82 -12.65 -2.28 12.49
N PRO A 83 -13.27 -1.18 12.04
CA PRO A 83 -12.79 -0.42 10.87
C PRO A 83 -11.35 0.10 10.99
N GLY A 84 -10.90 0.48 12.20
CA GLY A 84 -9.52 0.91 12.44
C GLY A 84 -8.50 -0.19 12.16
N LEU A 85 -8.80 -1.41 12.62
CA LEU A 85 -8.00 -2.60 12.34
C LEU A 85 -7.93 -2.90 10.83
N VAL A 86 -9.06 -2.77 10.12
CA VAL A 86 -9.08 -2.93 8.65
C VAL A 86 -8.14 -1.92 8.00
N LYS A 87 -8.26 -0.63 8.36
CA LYS A 87 -7.41 0.43 7.79
C LYS A 87 -5.91 0.18 8.04
N GLN A 88 -5.55 -0.29 9.23
CA GLN A 88 -4.17 -0.65 9.54
C GLN A 88 -3.70 -1.86 8.72
N GLY A 89 -4.53 -2.90 8.62
CA GLY A 89 -4.23 -4.07 7.78
C GLY A 89 -4.02 -3.70 6.31
N GLU A 90 -4.82 -2.77 5.77
CA GLU A 90 -4.63 -2.25 4.41
C GLU A 90 -3.30 -1.51 4.24
N THR A 91 -2.87 -0.77 5.27
CA THR A 91 -1.60 -0.04 5.26
C THR A 91 -0.42 -1.02 5.26
N LEU A 92 -0.43 -2.00 6.17
CA LEU A 92 0.59 -3.05 6.25
C LEU A 92 0.71 -3.84 4.95
N ALA A 93 -0.42 -4.21 4.33
CA ALA A 93 -0.42 -4.93 3.07
C ALA A 93 0.26 -4.11 1.96
N LYS A 94 -0.05 -2.81 1.88
CA LYS A 94 0.57 -1.90 0.90
C LYS A 94 2.06 -1.69 1.16
N GLU A 95 2.52 -1.74 2.41
CA GLU A 95 3.94 -1.70 2.78
C GLU A 95 4.66 -3.03 2.51
N GLY A 96 3.89 -4.11 2.29
CA GLY A 96 4.39 -5.44 1.97
C GLY A 96 4.46 -6.39 3.17
N ASP A 97 4.01 -5.95 4.35
CA ASP A 97 3.79 -6.81 5.51
C ASP A 97 2.45 -7.54 5.38
N ILE A 98 2.46 -8.60 4.58
CA ILE A 98 1.27 -9.42 4.30
C ILE A 98 0.80 -10.16 5.56
N GLU A 99 1.74 -10.66 6.38
CA GLU A 99 1.40 -11.41 7.59
C GLU A 99 0.78 -10.50 8.65
N GLY A 100 1.35 -9.32 8.89
CA GLY A 100 0.78 -8.32 9.77
C GLY A 100 -0.59 -7.83 9.28
N ALA A 101 -0.76 -7.64 7.97
CA ALA A 101 -2.05 -7.29 7.38
C ALA A 101 -3.12 -8.36 7.63
N ILE A 102 -2.79 -9.64 7.41
CA ILE A 102 -3.69 -10.77 7.66
C ILE A 102 -4.11 -10.78 9.13
N ALA A 103 -3.16 -10.65 10.06
CA ALA A 103 -3.45 -10.62 11.50
C ALA A 103 -4.44 -9.50 11.87
N LYS A 104 -4.28 -8.30 11.28
CA LYS A 104 -5.21 -7.19 11.51
C LYS A 104 -6.60 -7.43 10.91
N PHE A 105 -6.67 -8.00 9.71
CA PHE A 105 -7.94 -8.36 9.08
C PHE A 105 -8.68 -9.48 9.83
N GLU A 106 -7.95 -10.49 10.34
CA GLU A 106 -8.52 -11.54 11.18
C GLU A 106 -9.07 -10.97 12.49
N LYS A 107 -8.32 -10.08 13.15
CA LYS A 107 -8.78 -9.42 14.37
C LYS A 107 -10.00 -8.55 14.12
N ALA A 108 -10.03 -7.81 13.00
CA ALA A 108 -11.20 -7.04 12.60
C ALA A 108 -12.44 -7.93 12.42
N LYS A 109 -12.27 -9.11 11.82
CA LYS A 109 -13.36 -10.08 11.61
C LYS A 109 -13.80 -10.78 12.89
N GLU A 110 -12.88 -11.01 13.83
CA GLU A 110 -13.20 -11.47 15.19
C GLU A 110 -14.09 -10.44 15.91
N TRP A 111 -13.79 -9.15 15.74
CA TRP A 111 -14.48 -8.04 16.40
C TRP A 111 -15.79 -7.65 15.72
N ASN A 112 -15.87 -7.83 14.40
CA ASN A 112 -17.08 -7.68 13.61
C ASN A 112 -17.23 -8.85 12.63
N PRO A 113 -17.94 -9.92 13.03
CA PRO A 113 -18.17 -11.09 12.18
C PRO A 113 -18.97 -10.81 10.91
N GLU A 114 -19.69 -9.67 10.83
CA GLU A 114 -20.47 -9.26 9.65
C GLU A 114 -19.60 -8.64 8.54
N LEU A 115 -18.30 -8.39 8.79
CA LEU A 115 -17.40 -7.90 7.76
C LEU A 115 -17.28 -8.92 6.61
N GLU A 116 -17.67 -8.48 5.42
CA GLU A 116 -17.41 -9.17 4.15
C GLU A 116 -15.92 -9.04 3.77
N LEU A 117 -15.08 -9.71 4.56
CA LEU A 117 -13.64 -9.64 4.50
C LEU A 117 -13.07 -11.05 4.41
N GLN A 118 -12.24 -11.30 3.40
CA GLN A 118 -11.38 -12.48 3.28
C GLN A 118 -9.94 -12.06 3.56
N PRO A 119 -9.43 -12.24 4.81
CA PRO A 119 -8.16 -11.67 5.26
C PRO A 119 -6.98 -11.95 4.31
N GLU A 120 -6.77 -13.22 3.96
CA GLU A 120 -5.68 -13.61 3.06
C GLU A 120 -5.81 -13.01 1.66
N ILE A 121 -7.00 -13.05 1.08
CA ILE A 121 -7.23 -12.57 -0.29
C ILE A 121 -7.02 -11.06 -0.33
N LYS A 122 -7.64 -10.31 0.59
CA LYS A 122 -7.53 -8.86 0.63
C LYS A 122 -6.08 -8.41 0.86
N ALA A 123 -5.35 -9.06 1.77
CA ALA A 123 -3.94 -8.74 2.01
C ALA A 123 -3.07 -8.95 0.77
N LYS A 124 -3.23 -10.09 0.08
CA LYS A 124 -2.48 -10.39 -1.15
C LYS A 124 -2.82 -9.43 -2.29
N GLN A 125 -4.10 -9.12 -2.49
CA GLN A 125 -4.56 -8.16 -3.52
C GLN A 125 -4.04 -6.75 -3.28
N LEU A 126 -4.03 -6.28 -2.03
CA LEU A 126 -3.51 -4.95 -1.70
C LEU A 126 -1.99 -4.86 -1.82
N ALA A 127 -1.26 -5.95 -1.57
CA ALA A 127 0.18 -5.99 -1.69
C ALA A 127 0.67 -6.08 -3.14
N ALA A 128 -0.13 -6.65 -4.05
CA ALA A 128 0.30 -6.93 -5.41
C ALA A 128 0.64 -5.66 -6.24
N PRO A 129 -0.18 -4.59 -6.26
CA PRO A 129 0.16 -3.34 -6.96
C PRO A 129 1.46 -2.69 -6.47
N THR A 130 1.75 -2.75 -5.16
CA THR A 130 3.02 -2.22 -4.64
C THR A 130 4.22 -2.93 -5.24
N LYS A 131 4.12 -4.24 -5.53
CA LYS A 131 5.21 -4.99 -6.17
C LYS A 131 5.47 -4.52 -7.60
N ILE A 132 4.44 -4.08 -8.33
CA ILE A 132 4.60 -3.47 -9.65
C ILE A 132 5.39 -2.17 -9.53
N LYS A 133 4.96 -1.26 -8.66
CA LYS A 133 5.66 0.02 -8.42
C LYS A 133 7.12 -0.16 -8.01
N GLN A 134 7.40 -1.07 -7.08
CA GLN A 134 8.77 -1.41 -6.68
C GLN A 134 9.58 -2.00 -7.83
N GLY A 135 8.93 -2.74 -8.74
CA GLY A 135 9.55 -3.28 -9.94
C GLY A 135 9.96 -2.19 -10.92
N GLU A 136 9.10 -1.19 -11.16
CA GLU A 136 9.39 -0.04 -12.02
C GLU A 136 10.60 0.75 -11.51
N GLU A 137 10.62 1.09 -10.22
CA GLU A 137 11.75 1.78 -9.59
C GLU A 137 13.08 1.02 -9.77
N LEU A 138 13.03 -0.32 -9.73
CA LEU A 138 14.20 -1.16 -9.97
C LEU A 138 14.59 -1.23 -11.45
N ALA A 139 13.62 -1.21 -12.36
CA ALA A 139 13.87 -1.18 -13.80
C ALA A 139 14.59 0.11 -14.20
N ILE A 140 14.13 1.26 -13.70
CA ILE A 140 14.78 2.57 -13.86
C ILE A 140 16.25 2.51 -13.41
N GLN A 141 16.51 1.84 -12.28
CA GLN A 141 17.87 1.64 -11.74
C GLN A 141 18.72 0.58 -12.46
N GLY A 142 18.22 -0.02 -13.55
CA GLY A 142 18.89 -1.09 -14.30
C GLY A 142 18.92 -2.44 -13.58
N LYS A 143 18.19 -2.61 -12.47
CA LYS A 143 18.11 -3.86 -11.69
C LYS A 143 17.00 -4.77 -12.22
N LEU A 144 17.01 -5.02 -13.53
CA LEU A 144 15.89 -5.64 -14.24
C LEU A 144 15.50 -7.04 -13.73
N THR A 145 16.48 -7.90 -13.40
CA THR A 145 16.16 -9.24 -12.88
C THR A 145 15.31 -9.17 -11.60
N LYS A 146 15.58 -8.18 -10.74
CA LYS A 146 14.79 -7.95 -9.53
C LYS A 146 13.41 -7.37 -9.86
N ALA A 147 13.34 -6.45 -10.84
CA ALA A 147 12.08 -5.89 -11.33
C ALA A 147 11.12 -6.97 -11.86
N LEU A 148 11.59 -7.82 -12.77
CA LEU A 148 10.82 -8.94 -13.34
C LEU A 148 10.38 -9.93 -12.26
N SER A 149 11.22 -10.19 -11.26
CA SER A 149 10.85 -11.03 -10.12
C SER A 149 9.71 -10.44 -9.30
N LEU A 150 9.64 -9.12 -9.15
CA LEU A 150 8.55 -8.47 -8.43
C LEU A 150 7.25 -8.51 -9.22
N TYR A 151 7.29 -8.30 -10.54
CA TYR A 151 6.10 -8.46 -11.39
C TYR A 151 5.55 -9.88 -11.31
N LYS A 152 6.43 -10.90 -11.37
CA LYS A 152 6.03 -12.29 -11.17
C LYS A 152 5.40 -12.51 -9.80
N LYS A 153 5.98 -11.94 -8.74
CA LYS A 153 5.43 -12.03 -7.38
C LYS A 153 4.05 -11.34 -7.28
N ALA A 154 3.87 -10.20 -7.94
CA ALA A 154 2.59 -9.50 -8.00
C ALA A 154 1.48 -10.40 -8.58
N GLN A 155 1.76 -11.05 -9.72
CA GLN A 155 0.83 -11.99 -10.37
C GLN A 155 0.60 -13.27 -9.56
N GLN A 156 1.54 -13.69 -8.73
CA GLN A 156 1.36 -14.81 -7.81
C GLN A 156 0.48 -14.44 -6.61
N LEU A 157 0.62 -13.21 -6.11
CA LEU A 157 -0.21 -12.69 -5.02
C LEU A 157 -1.65 -12.51 -5.48
N ASP A 158 -1.84 -11.92 -6.66
CA ASP A 158 -3.14 -11.73 -7.26
C ASP A 158 -3.12 -12.19 -8.73
N PRO A 159 -3.60 -13.42 -9.03
CA PRO A 159 -3.68 -13.93 -10.38
C PRO A 159 -4.58 -13.11 -11.32
N ASN A 160 -5.49 -12.31 -10.76
CA ASN A 160 -6.38 -11.44 -11.52
C ASN A 160 -5.85 -10.00 -11.62
N LEU A 161 -4.63 -9.74 -11.12
CA LEU A 161 -4.02 -8.43 -11.18
C LEU A 161 -3.91 -7.95 -12.62
N GLU A 162 -4.61 -6.87 -12.92
CA GLU A 162 -4.45 -6.18 -14.19
C GLU A 162 -3.24 -5.25 -14.12
N ILE A 163 -2.14 -5.67 -14.76
CA ILE A 163 -0.96 -4.83 -14.99
C ILE A 163 -1.20 -4.03 -16.26
N SER A 164 -1.12 -2.70 -16.19
CA SER A 164 -1.44 -1.82 -17.31
C SER A 164 -0.42 -1.92 -18.45
N ALA A 165 -0.79 -1.41 -19.63
CA ALA A 165 0.12 -1.33 -20.77
C ALA A 165 1.38 -0.51 -20.41
N TYR A 166 1.21 0.63 -19.72
CA TYR A 166 2.31 1.48 -19.24
C TYR A 166 3.25 0.75 -18.29
N ASN A 167 2.73 -0.01 -17.30
CA ASN A 167 3.61 -0.75 -16.38
C ASN A 167 4.46 -1.79 -17.12
N TRP A 168 3.94 -2.43 -18.16
CA TRP A 168 4.73 -3.33 -19.01
C TRP A 168 5.71 -2.55 -19.91
N ASN A 169 5.30 -1.38 -20.39
CA ASN A 169 6.13 -0.51 -21.20
C ASN A 169 7.35 0.00 -20.44
N GLU A 170 7.21 0.37 -19.17
CA GLU A 170 8.32 0.75 -18.28
C GLU A 170 9.42 -0.33 -18.25
N ILE A 171 9.01 -1.59 -18.10
CA ILE A 171 9.93 -2.74 -18.13
C ILE A 171 10.56 -2.88 -19.51
N CYS A 172 9.79 -2.72 -20.58
CA CYS A 172 10.28 -2.77 -21.96
C CYS A 172 11.33 -1.69 -22.22
N TRP A 173 11.01 -0.44 -21.91
CA TRP A 173 11.83 0.74 -22.15
C TRP A 173 13.14 0.69 -21.37
N PHE A 174 13.06 0.68 -20.03
CA PHE A 174 14.25 0.71 -19.19
C PHE A 174 15.06 -0.58 -19.32
N GLY A 175 14.41 -1.73 -19.49
CA GLY A 175 15.13 -2.97 -19.77
C GLY A 175 15.95 -2.90 -21.05
N SER A 176 15.38 -2.34 -22.12
CA SER A 176 16.08 -2.18 -23.40
C SER A 176 17.25 -1.22 -23.29
N LEU A 177 17.05 -0.06 -22.67
CA LEU A 177 18.10 0.94 -22.46
C LEU A 177 19.26 0.43 -21.59
N HIS A 178 18.98 -0.40 -20.59
CA HIS A 178 19.99 -1.03 -19.73
C HIS A 178 20.64 -2.29 -20.36
N GLY A 179 20.40 -2.56 -21.64
CA GLY A 179 21.06 -3.64 -22.39
C GLY A 179 20.41 -5.02 -22.25
N TYR A 180 19.18 -5.09 -21.73
CA TYR A 180 18.41 -6.32 -21.54
C TYR A 180 17.26 -6.48 -22.54
N ALA A 181 17.37 -5.88 -23.73
CA ALA A 181 16.31 -5.85 -24.75
C ALA A 181 15.73 -7.24 -25.08
N ALA A 182 16.56 -8.29 -25.13
CA ALA A 182 16.11 -9.66 -25.37
C ALA A 182 15.27 -10.21 -24.20
N ASP A 183 15.64 -9.90 -22.96
CA ASP A 183 14.96 -10.39 -21.75
C ASP A 183 13.60 -9.71 -21.54
N VAL A 184 13.44 -8.47 -22.01
CA VAL A 184 12.21 -7.68 -21.84
C VAL A 184 11.25 -7.72 -23.02
N MET A 185 11.59 -8.43 -24.11
CA MET A 185 10.72 -8.49 -25.29
C MET A 185 9.29 -8.98 -24.95
N ASN A 186 9.17 -9.93 -24.02
CA ASN A 186 7.85 -10.38 -23.56
C ASN A 186 7.06 -9.28 -22.81
N ALA A 187 7.73 -8.35 -22.12
CA ALA A 187 7.08 -7.18 -21.53
C ALA A 187 6.61 -6.21 -22.62
N CYS A 188 7.46 -5.95 -23.63
CA CYS A 188 7.10 -5.11 -24.78
C CYS A 188 5.84 -5.64 -25.50
N GLU A 189 5.79 -6.93 -25.80
CA GLU A 189 4.64 -7.52 -26.49
C GLU A 189 3.36 -7.51 -25.62
N LYS A 190 3.49 -7.64 -24.30
CA LYS A 190 2.34 -7.48 -23.38
C LYS A 190 1.82 -6.03 -23.34
N ALA A 191 2.72 -5.05 -23.41
CA ALA A 191 2.34 -3.64 -23.46
C ALA A 191 1.54 -3.36 -24.74
N VAL A 192 2.08 -3.73 -25.90
CA VAL A 192 1.42 -3.52 -27.20
C VAL A 192 0.13 -4.32 -27.33
N ALA A 193 0.06 -5.55 -26.81
CA ALA A 193 -1.18 -6.32 -26.81
C ALA A 193 -2.32 -5.63 -26.04
N LYS A 194 -1.99 -4.78 -25.07
CA LYS A 194 -2.97 -3.99 -24.30
C LYS A 194 -3.27 -2.63 -24.93
N ALA A 195 -2.30 -2.02 -25.60
CA ALA A 195 -2.44 -0.70 -26.21
C ALA A 195 -1.74 -0.68 -27.59
N PRO A 196 -2.36 -1.27 -28.63
CA PRO A 196 -1.70 -1.49 -29.92
C PRO A 196 -1.54 -0.24 -30.78
N GLU A 197 -2.28 0.84 -30.45
CA GLU A 197 -2.27 2.11 -31.18
C GLU A 197 -1.54 3.23 -30.42
N ASP A 198 -0.98 2.91 -29.24
CA ASP A 198 -0.23 3.87 -28.43
C ASP A 198 1.20 3.99 -29.00
N GLY A 199 1.51 5.17 -29.55
CA GLY A 199 2.77 5.42 -30.22
C GLY A 199 3.99 5.27 -29.30
N ASP A 200 3.90 5.73 -28.05
CA ASP A 200 5.02 5.67 -27.10
C ASP A 200 5.40 4.22 -26.76
N ILE A 201 4.38 3.35 -26.65
CA ILE A 201 4.57 1.92 -26.42
C ILE A 201 5.18 1.23 -27.65
N LEU A 202 4.73 1.60 -28.84
CA LEU A 202 5.31 1.10 -30.09
C LEU A 202 6.77 1.55 -30.23
N ASP A 203 7.07 2.82 -29.96
CA ASP A 203 8.44 3.37 -30.01
C ASP A 203 9.38 2.60 -29.06
N SER A 204 8.91 2.33 -27.84
CA SER A 204 9.64 1.54 -26.84
C SER A 204 9.92 0.10 -27.32
N ARG A 205 8.93 -0.57 -27.92
CA ARG A 205 9.14 -1.90 -28.53
C ARG A 205 10.05 -1.83 -29.76
N GLY A 206 9.96 -0.77 -30.55
CA GLY A 206 10.81 -0.52 -31.71
C GLY A 206 12.29 -0.49 -31.33
N LEU A 207 12.62 0.18 -30.23
CA LEU A 207 13.97 0.18 -29.65
C LEU A 207 14.41 -1.24 -29.28
N ALA A 208 13.58 -1.98 -28.53
CA ALA A 208 13.88 -3.35 -28.14
C ALA A 208 14.12 -4.27 -29.35
N ARG A 209 13.29 -4.14 -30.39
CA ARG A 209 13.40 -4.90 -31.65
C ARG A 209 14.68 -4.57 -32.40
N ALA A 210 15.05 -3.29 -32.50
CA ALA A 210 16.28 -2.89 -33.16
C ALA A 210 17.52 -3.47 -32.46
N LEU A 211 17.56 -3.40 -31.12
CA LEU A 211 18.65 -3.95 -30.30
C LEU A 211 18.74 -5.48 -30.38
N THR A 212 17.62 -6.17 -30.62
CA THR A 212 17.55 -7.62 -30.81
C THR A 212 17.66 -8.06 -32.28
N ARG A 213 17.97 -7.13 -33.20
CA ARG A 213 18.14 -7.33 -34.65
C ARG A 213 16.86 -7.67 -35.43
N ASP A 214 15.69 -7.38 -34.89
CA ASP A 214 14.45 -7.30 -35.66
C ASP A 214 14.32 -5.92 -36.31
N THR A 215 15.12 -5.69 -37.35
CA THR A 215 15.18 -4.40 -38.05
C THR A 215 13.86 -4.05 -38.73
N ALA A 216 13.17 -5.04 -39.32
CA ALA A 216 11.92 -4.80 -40.03
C ALA A 216 10.79 -4.41 -39.05
N GLY A 217 10.68 -5.14 -37.92
CA GLY A 217 9.72 -4.81 -36.87
C GLY A 217 10.01 -3.46 -36.23
N ALA A 218 11.28 -3.14 -35.97
CA ALA A 218 11.67 -1.84 -35.42
C ALA A 218 11.29 -0.67 -36.35
N ILE A 219 11.55 -0.78 -37.65
CA ILE A 219 11.16 0.25 -38.63
C ILE A 219 9.64 0.44 -38.65
N SER A 220 8.86 -0.65 -38.58
CA SER A 220 7.41 -0.57 -38.55
C SER A 220 6.89 0.15 -37.31
N ASP A 221 7.46 -0.15 -36.14
CA ASP A 221 7.06 0.45 -34.88
C ASP A 221 7.44 1.94 -34.81
N PHE A 222 8.65 2.30 -35.23
CA PHE A 222 9.07 3.70 -35.29
C PHE A 222 8.25 4.52 -36.29
N GLN A 223 7.86 3.92 -37.44
CA GLN A 223 6.99 4.59 -38.39
C GLN A 223 5.61 4.86 -37.77
N ALA A 224 5.05 3.90 -37.04
CA ALA A 224 3.78 4.08 -36.35
C ALA A 224 3.85 5.20 -35.29
N PHE A 225 4.97 5.31 -34.54
CA PHE A 225 5.20 6.44 -33.64
C PHE A 225 5.24 7.78 -34.38
N VAL A 226 5.99 7.86 -35.48
CA VAL A 226 6.10 9.07 -36.32
C VAL A 226 4.74 9.53 -36.83
N ASP A 227 3.89 8.59 -37.23
CA ASP A 227 2.55 8.86 -37.73
C ASP A 227 1.57 9.28 -36.61
N TRP A 228 1.85 8.89 -35.35
CA TRP A 228 1.00 9.12 -34.19
C TRP A 228 1.31 10.43 -33.45
N ILE A 229 2.60 10.75 -33.25
CA ILE A 229 3.03 11.90 -32.45
C ILE A 229 2.78 13.23 -33.20
N ASP A 230 2.56 14.32 -32.47
CA ASP A 230 2.52 15.68 -33.05
C ASP A 230 3.67 16.55 -32.52
N ASP A 231 4.89 16.02 -32.66
CA ASP A 231 6.14 16.69 -32.28
C ASP A 231 7.17 16.54 -33.41
N ASP A 232 7.56 17.66 -34.03
CA ASP A 232 8.46 17.66 -35.19
C ASP A 232 9.88 17.20 -34.85
N GLU A 233 10.35 17.42 -33.63
CA GLU A 233 11.70 17.03 -33.19
C GLU A 233 11.78 15.52 -32.98
N LEU A 234 10.81 14.95 -32.25
CA LEU A 234 10.71 13.51 -32.03
C LEU A 234 10.48 12.77 -33.36
N LYS A 235 9.65 13.32 -34.28
CA LYS A 235 9.49 12.79 -35.64
C LYS A 235 10.80 12.72 -36.39
N ALA A 236 11.55 13.83 -36.41
CA ALA A 236 12.83 13.89 -37.12
C ALA A 236 13.85 12.89 -36.52
N GLN A 237 13.86 12.74 -35.20
CA GLN A 237 14.74 11.80 -34.51
C GLN A 237 14.41 10.34 -34.87
N ARG A 238 13.14 9.92 -34.80
CA ARG A 238 12.73 8.55 -35.17
C ARG A 238 12.89 8.30 -36.67
N GLN A 239 12.66 9.30 -37.52
CA GLN A 239 12.92 9.18 -38.96
C GLN A 239 14.40 8.92 -39.26
N LYS A 240 15.32 9.58 -38.52
CA LYS A 240 16.74 9.30 -38.62
C LYS A 240 17.08 7.86 -38.23
N TRP A 241 16.48 7.34 -37.15
CA TRP A 241 16.67 5.93 -36.76
C TRP A 241 16.18 4.98 -37.86
N ILE A 242 15.02 5.24 -38.44
CA ILE A 242 14.47 4.45 -39.56
C ILE A 242 15.44 4.44 -40.74
N ASP A 243 15.97 5.59 -41.15
CA ASP A 243 16.86 5.69 -42.30
C ASP A 243 18.21 5.00 -42.06
N GLU A 244 18.75 5.09 -40.84
CA GLU A 244 19.96 4.36 -40.45
C GLU A 244 19.75 2.85 -40.44
N LEU A 245 18.62 2.38 -39.91
CA LEU A 245 18.25 0.96 -39.92
C LEU A 245 18.07 0.42 -41.35
N ARG A 246 17.42 1.19 -42.24
CA ARG A 246 17.30 0.85 -43.68
C ARG A 246 18.65 0.75 -44.38
N ALA A 247 19.61 1.56 -43.96
CA ALA A 247 21.00 1.51 -44.44
C ALA A 247 21.84 0.42 -43.77
N ALA A 248 21.22 -0.49 -43.00
CA ALA A 248 21.90 -1.54 -42.22
C ALA A 248 22.95 -0.99 -41.23
N LYS A 249 22.73 0.22 -40.71
CA LYS A 249 23.54 0.83 -39.64
C LYS A 249 22.83 0.68 -38.30
N ASN A 250 23.60 0.70 -37.22
CA ASN A 250 23.06 0.70 -35.86
C ASN A 250 22.92 2.15 -35.35
N PRO A 251 21.71 2.70 -35.19
CA PRO A 251 21.51 4.03 -34.60
C PRO A 251 21.71 4.06 -33.07
N PHE A 252 21.65 2.90 -32.42
CA PHE A 252 21.67 2.78 -30.95
C PHE A 252 23.09 2.47 -30.45
N THR A 253 23.94 3.50 -30.45
CA THR A 253 25.25 3.46 -29.78
C THR A 253 25.11 3.61 -28.27
N GLU A 254 26.14 3.28 -27.49
CA GLU A 254 26.12 3.47 -26.04
C GLU A 254 25.83 4.93 -25.63
N GLU A 255 26.34 5.90 -26.40
CA GLU A 255 26.08 7.33 -26.16
C GLU A 255 24.62 7.70 -26.40
N VAL A 256 24.01 7.17 -27.47
CA VAL A 256 22.58 7.37 -27.76
C VAL A 256 21.71 6.74 -26.68
N LEU A 257 22.00 5.50 -26.28
CA LEU A 257 21.25 4.82 -25.21
C LEU A 257 21.37 5.56 -23.88
N LYS A 258 22.54 6.13 -23.57
CA LYS A 258 22.74 6.95 -22.37
C LYS A 258 21.94 8.25 -22.43
N SER A 259 21.91 8.93 -23.58
CA SER A 259 21.09 10.14 -23.77
C SER A 259 19.61 9.85 -23.51
N LEU A 260 19.09 8.75 -24.08
CA LEU A 260 17.71 8.32 -23.90
C LEU A 260 17.35 7.90 -22.46
N LEU A 261 18.34 7.56 -21.63
CA LEU A 261 18.14 7.30 -20.20
C LEU A 261 18.06 8.58 -19.36
N GLU A 262 18.57 9.70 -19.88
CA GLU A 262 18.63 10.99 -19.21
C GLU A 262 17.45 11.91 -19.60
N GLU A 263 16.73 11.58 -20.67
CA GLU A 263 15.46 12.18 -21.14
C GLU A 263 14.26 11.70 -20.30
#